data_AF-A0A507QWJ5-F1
#
_entry.id   AF-A0A507QWJ5-F1
#
_cell.length_a   1.000
_cell.length_b   1.000
_cell.length_c   1.000
_cell.angle_alpha   90.00
_cell.angle_beta   90.00
_cell.angle_gamma   90.00
#
_symmetry.space_group_name_H-M   'P 1'
#
loop_
_entity.id
_entity.type
_entity.pdbx_description
1 polymer ?
#
loop_
_entity_poly.entity_id
_entity_poly.type
_entity_poly.pdbx_seq_one_letter_code
_entity_poly.pdbx_strand_id
1 'polypeptide(L)' 'MSETLQELADIPKDFVRDGSLFIRRCTKPDKREFIKISQAVGMGFLIMGAIGYFIKLSESLPDEKLYLRHIVR' A
#
# COMPACT_ATOMS: atom_id res chain seq x y z
N MET A 1 21.89 -28.08 -25.49
CA MET A 1 20.66 -27.29 -25.24
C MET A 1 19.93 -27.67 -23.94
N SER A 2 20.62 -28.29 -22.97
CA SER A 2 20.09 -28.60 -21.62
C SER A 2 20.85 -27.86 -20.51
N GLU A 3 22.09 -27.46 -20.76
CA GLU A 3 22.97 -26.81 -19.78
C GLU A 3 22.53 -25.37 -19.46
N THR A 4 22.06 -24.63 -20.46
CA THR A 4 21.50 -23.28 -20.29
C THR A 4 20.19 -23.25 -19.49
N LEU A 5 19.37 -24.31 -19.56
CA LEU A 5 18.10 -24.38 -18.83
C LEU A 5 18.31 -24.72 -17.34
N GLN A 6 19.36 -25.49 -17.00
CA GLN A 6 19.75 -25.71 -15.61
C GLN A 6 20.38 -24.47 -15.00
N GLU A 7 21.24 -23.76 -15.75
CA GLU A 7 21.84 -22.49 -15.30
C GLU A 7 20.77 -21.40 -15.07
N LEU A 8 19.78 -21.29 -15.98
CA LEU A 8 18.62 -20.41 -15.81
C LEU A 8 17.70 -20.80 -14.65
N ALA A 9 17.72 -22.06 -14.20
CA ALA A 9 16.92 -22.54 -13.06
C ALA A 9 17.65 -22.39 -11.71
N ASP A 10 18.98 -22.35 -11.69
CA ASP A 10 19.76 -22.05 -10.48
C ASP A 10 19.74 -20.56 -10.14
N ILE A 11 19.70 -19.67 -11.14
CA ILE A 11 19.55 -18.22 -10.97
C ILE A 11 18.38 -17.81 -10.06
N PRO A 12 17.13 -18.25 -10.28
CA PRO A 12 16.01 -17.93 -9.39
C PRO A 12 16.15 -18.57 -8.01
N LYS A 13 16.87 -19.69 -7.89
CA LYS A 13 17.10 -20.39 -6.63
C LYS A 13 18.08 -19.64 -5.75
N ASP A 14 19.19 -19.17 -6.31
CA ASP A 14 20.11 -18.26 -5.61
C ASP A 14 19.45 -16.91 -5.31
N PHE A 15 18.61 -16.38 -6.19
CA PHE A 15 17.89 -15.12 -5.95
C PHE A 15 16.90 -15.22 -4.77
N VAL A 16 16.18 -16.33 -4.64
CA VAL A 16 15.30 -16.60 -3.48
C VAL A 16 16.14 -16.81 -2.21
N ARG A 17 17.29 -17.48 -2.31
CA ARG A 17 18.19 -17.69 -1.18
C ARG A 17 18.71 -16.35 -0.66
N ASP A 18 19.21 -15.50 -1.53
CA ASP A 18 19.73 -14.17 -1.19
C ASP A 18 18.61 -13.23 -0.73
N GLY A 19 17.42 -13.28 -1.35
CA GLY A 19 16.24 -12.57 -0.88
C GLY A 19 15.82 -12.98 0.53
N SER A 20 15.90 -14.27 0.87
CA SER A 20 15.59 -14.76 2.21
C SER A 20 16.61 -14.29 3.25
N LEU A 21 17.89 -14.21 2.88
CA LEU A 21 18.97 -13.67 3.71
C LEU A 21 18.79 -12.16 3.94
N PHE A 22 18.37 -11.43 2.92
CA PHE A 22 18.05 -10.01 3.01
C PHE A 22 16.90 -9.73 3.98
N ILE A 23 15.78 -10.44 3.84
CA ILE A 23 14.61 -10.29 4.74
C ILE A 23 14.99 -10.60 6.20
N ARG A 24 15.90 -11.55 6.43
CA ARG A 24 16.42 -11.87 7.77
C ARG A 24 17.33 -10.78 8.35
N ARG A 25 17.95 -9.94 7.51
CA ARG A 25 18.76 -8.79 7.93
C ARG A 25 17.94 -7.54 8.20
N CYS A 26 16.71 -7.46 7.69
CA CYS A 26 15.81 -6.34 7.99
C CYS A 26 15.37 -6.34 9.46
N THR A 27 15.35 -5.16 10.08
CA THR A 27 14.75 -4.97 11.40
C THR A 27 13.24 -5.12 11.29
N LYS A 28 12.69 -6.19 11.87
CA LYS A 28 11.24 -6.38 11.91
C LYS A 28 10.63 -5.44 12.94
N PRO A 29 9.56 -4.72 12.60
CA PRO A 29 8.91 -3.81 13.55
C PRO A 29 8.36 -4.60 14.74
N ASP A 30 8.56 -4.06 15.95
CA ASP A 30 7.99 -4.66 17.16
C ASP A 30 6.46 -4.49 17.15
N LYS A 31 5.76 -5.29 17.97
CA LYS A 31 4.30 -5.23 18.12
C LYS A 31 3.81 -3.81 18.42
N ARG A 32 4.53 -3.05 19.23
CA ARG A 32 4.15 -1.66 19.57
C ARG A 32 4.27 -0.70 18.39
N GLU A 33 5.30 -0.86 17.57
CA GLU A 33 5.53 -0.03 16.37
C GLU A 33 4.49 -0.36 15.30
N PHE A 34 4.21 -1.65 15.09
CA PHE A 34 3.19 -2.09 14.17
C PHE A 34 1.81 -1.53 14.53
N ILE A 35 1.44 -1.55 15.81
CA ILE A 35 0.15 -0.99 16.27
C ILE A 35 0.09 0.52 15.98
N LYS A 36 1.14 1.29 16.27
CA LYS A 36 1.15 2.74 15.98
C LYS A 36 0.99 3.04 14.49
N ILE A 37 1.71 2.31 13.63
CA ILE A 37 1.63 2.48 12.17
C ILE A 37 0.24 2.09 11.68
N SER A 38 -0.29 0.94 12.14
CA SER A 38 -1.63 0.47 11.74
C SER A 38 -2.75 1.43 12.18
N GLN A 39 -2.61 2.08 13.34
CA GLN A 39 -3.55 3.09 13.82
C GLN A 39 -3.50 4.35 12.95
N ALA A 40 -2.31 4.83 12.61
CA ALA A 40 -2.14 5.97 11.71
C ALA A 40 -2.74 5.70 10.32
N VAL A 41 -2.43 4.54 9.75
CA VAL A 41 -2.98 4.11 8.44
C VAL A 41 -4.50 3.90 8.52
N GLY A 42 -5.00 3.29 9.59
CA GLY A 42 -6.44 3.08 9.81
C GLY A 42 -7.23 4.39 9.94
N MET A 43 -6.69 5.37 10.66
CA MET A 43 -7.28 6.71 10.72
C MET A 43 -7.28 7.39 9.34
N GLY A 44 -6.18 7.32 8.60
CA GLY A 44 -6.10 7.87 7.24
C GLY A 44 -7.13 7.24 6.30
N PHE A 45 -7.27 5.91 6.34
CA PHE A 45 -8.25 5.19 5.53
C PHE A 45 -9.69 5.56 5.90
N LEU A 46 -9.99 5.69 7.19
CA LEU A 46 -11.32 6.12 7.65
C LEU A 46 -11.65 7.53 7.17
N ILE A 47 -10.71 8.48 7.25
CA ILE A 47 -10.94 9.86 6.82
C ILE A 47 -11.13 9.92 5.29
N MET A 48 -10.25 9.27 4.52
CA MET A 48 -10.36 9.24 3.05
C MET A 48 -11.64 8.52 2.59
N GLY A 49 -12.01 7.42 3.25
CA GLY A 49 -13.22 6.67 2.98
C GLY A 49 -14.49 7.44 3.35
N ALA A 50 -14.51 8.11 4.50
CA ALA A 50 -15.64 8.94 4.93
C ALA A 50 -15.86 10.12 3.98
N ILE A 51 -14.80 10.86 3.62
CA ILE A 51 -14.88 11.97 2.67
C ILE A 51 -15.43 11.47 1.32
N GLY A 52 -14.92 10.34 0.81
CA GLY A 52 -15.43 9.73 -0.42
C GLY A 52 -16.90 9.31 -0.33
N TYR A 53 -17.35 8.77 0.80
CA TYR A 53 -18.76 8.39 1.02
C TYR A 53 -19.68 9.60 1.10
N PHE A 54 -19.27 10.67 1.79
CA PHE A 54 -20.07 11.89 1.90
C PHE A 54 -20.19 12.63 0.56
N ILE A 55 -19.11 12.72 -0.22
CA ILE A 55 -19.14 13.24 -1.60
C ILE A 55 -20.11 12.42 -2.46
N LYS A 56 -20.02 11.08 -2.39
CA LYS A 56 -20.86 10.19 -3.18
C LYS A 56 -22.34 10.27 -2.79
N LEU A 57 -22.64 10.48 -1.50
CA LEU A 57 -24.02 10.70 -1.04
C LEU A 57 -24.54 12.09 -1.42
N SER A 58 -23.70 13.11 -1.28
CA SER A 58 -24.04 14.51 -1.55
C SER A 58 -24.21 14.80 -3.04
N GLU A 59 -23.68 13.95 -3.93
CA GLU A 59 -23.99 13.93 -5.36
C GLU A 59 -25.50 13.78 -5.66
N SER A 60 -26.32 13.45 -4.64
CA SER A 60 -27.78 13.46 -4.70
C SER A 60 -28.44 14.84 -4.48
N LEU A 61 -27.72 15.89 -4.05
CA LEU A 61 -28.23 17.27 -3.87
C LEU A 61 -27.26 18.34 -4.44
N PRO A 62 -27.75 19.39 -5.12
CA PRO A 62 -26.97 20.27 -6.00
C PRO A 62 -25.97 21.25 -5.32
N ASP A 63 -25.67 21.14 -4.02
CA ASP A 63 -24.86 22.13 -3.28
C ASP A 63 -23.33 21.91 -3.34
N GLU A 64 -22.83 20.74 -3.77
CA GLU A 64 -21.38 20.45 -3.77
C GLU A 64 -20.58 21.13 -4.91
N LYS A 65 -21.27 21.65 -5.94
CA LYS A 65 -20.63 22.40 -7.02
C LYS A 65 -19.89 23.66 -6.52
N LEU A 66 -20.17 24.13 -5.30
CA LEU A 66 -19.49 25.28 -4.69
C LEU A 66 -18.12 24.91 -4.12
N TYR A 67 -17.96 23.71 -3.54
CA TYR A 67 -16.68 23.28 -2.94
C TYR A 67 -15.67 22.86 -4.02
N LEU A 68 -16.14 22.17 -5.07
CA LEU A 68 -15.28 21.77 -6.19
C LEU A 68 -14.84 22.95 -7.06
N ARG A 69 -15.68 24.01 -7.16
CA ARG A 69 -15.32 25.27 -7.84
C ARG A 69 -14.26 26.08 -7.07
N HIS A 70 -14.11 25.86 -5.77
CA HIS A 70 -13.11 26.54 -4.94
C HIS A 70 -11.75 25.82 -4.91
N ILE A 71 -11.69 24.54 -5.35
CA ILE A 71 -10.47 23.72 -5.40
C ILE A 71 -9.87 23.64 -6.82
N VAL A 72 -10.69 23.70 -7.87
CA VAL A 72 -10.26 23.62 -9.30
C VAL A 72 -10.23 25.02 -9.98
N ARG A 73 -10.29 26.10 -9.20
CA ARG A 73 -10.05 27.48 -9.66
C ARG A 73 -8.90 28.07 -8.86
#